data_AF-A0A914NHP4-F1
#
_entry.id   AF-A0A914NHP4-F1
#
_cell.length_a   1.000
_cell.length_b   1.000
_cell.length_c   1.000
_cell.angle_alpha   90.00
_cell.angle_beta   90.00
_cell.angle_gamma   90.00
#
_symmetry.space_group_name_H-M   'P 1'
#
loop_
_entity.id
_entity.type
_entity.pdbx_description
1 polymer ?
#
loop_
_entity_poly.entity_id
_entity_poly.type
_entity_poly.pdbx_seq_one_letter_code
_entity_poly.pdbx_strand_id
1 'polypeptide(L)'
;MTEDNLLIELKKYISEGSFKLKGPESADKVYKDECFYCFDTAFSPGGLFISLLDFVGVCAKHLDLYVKKTSFRLFLNIKKSKVVIEDSEEPKDKIQRLCISQAEDKISSDYSLCLHPHINNLTSCNWTELTNIGPND
;
A
#
# COMPACT_ATOMS: atom_id res chain seq x y z
N MET A 1 11.12 17.22 6.19
CA MET A 1 11.81 16.23 7.03
C MET A 1 12.60 15.34 6.09
N THR A 2 13.93 15.41 6.10
CA THR A 2 14.81 14.79 5.09
C THR A 2 14.82 13.26 5.21
N GLU A 3 14.94 12.56 4.09
CA GLU A 3 14.93 11.08 3.99
C GLU A 3 15.96 10.41 4.92
N ASP A 4 17.08 11.10 5.20
CA ASP A 4 18.14 10.64 6.09
C ASP A 4 17.65 10.39 7.52
N ASN A 5 16.73 11.21 8.04
CA ASN A 5 16.21 11.05 9.40
C ASN A 5 15.34 9.80 9.54
N LEU A 6 14.59 9.44 8.49
CA LEU A 6 13.78 8.21 8.48
C LEU A 6 14.66 6.97 8.52
N LEU A 7 15.73 6.94 7.73
CA LEU A 7 16.66 5.81 7.70
C LEU A 7 17.37 5.63 9.03
N ILE A 8 17.73 6.73 9.70
CA ILE A 8 18.32 6.69 11.04
C ILE A 8 17.33 6.10 12.04
N GLU A 9 16.07 6.55 12.02
CA GLU A 9 15.04 6.06 12.94
C GLU A 9 14.67 4.60 12.67
N LEU A 10 14.57 4.20 11.40
CA LEU A 10 14.37 2.81 11.00
C LEU A 10 15.50 1.91 11.51
N LYS A 11 16.76 2.30 11.29
CA LYS A 11 17.93 1.56 11.77
C LYS A 11 17.90 1.44 13.29
N LYS A 12 17.59 2.53 13.98
CA LYS A 12 17.44 2.57 15.44
C LYS A 12 16.34 1.61 15.90
N TYR A 13 15.15 1.66 15.30
CA TYR A 13 14.01 0.82 15.65
C TYR A 13 14.32 -0.68 15.42
N ILE A 14 15.06 -1.03 14.37
CA ILE A 14 15.49 -2.41 14.12
C ILE A 14 16.60 -2.84 15.10
N SER A 15 17.53 -1.96 15.46
CA SER A 15 18.63 -2.30 16.38
C SER A 15 18.19 -2.36 17.85
N GLU A 16 17.26 -1.48 18.25
CA GLU A 16 16.72 -1.41 19.62
C GLU A 16 15.51 -2.34 19.80
N GLY A 17 14.84 -2.68 18.70
CA GLY A 17 13.68 -3.56 18.69
C GLY A 17 14.08 -4.98 19.10
N SER A 18 13.35 -5.54 20.07
CA SER A 18 13.45 -6.96 20.42
C SER A 18 12.67 -7.88 19.46
N PHE A 19 12.49 -7.46 18.20
CA PHE A 19 11.79 -8.25 17.20
C PHE A 19 12.75 -8.61 16.07
N LYS A 20 12.84 -9.90 15.79
CA LYS A 20 13.64 -10.40 14.67
C LYS A 20 12.74 -10.41 13.44
N LEU A 21 13.04 -9.55 12.47
CA LEU A 21 12.37 -9.59 11.18
C LEU A 21 12.66 -10.95 10.53
N LYS A 22 11.61 -11.73 10.31
CA LYS A 22 11.66 -12.97 9.55
C LYS A 22 10.86 -12.79 8.27
N GLY A 23 11.36 -13.36 7.18
CA GLY A 23 10.53 -13.53 5.98
C GLY A 23 9.40 -14.53 6.26
N PRO A 24 8.30 -14.47 5.51
CA PRO A 24 7.27 -15.49 5.59
C PRO A 24 7.83 -16.83 5.11
N GLU A 25 7.60 -17.89 5.88
CA GLU A 25 7.90 -19.26 5.46
C GLU A 25 6.78 -19.80 4.55
N SER A 26 7.02 -20.92 3.86
CA SER A 26 6.00 -21.52 2.97
C SER A 26 4.69 -21.90 3.67
N ALA A 27 4.70 -22.07 5.00
CA ALA A 27 3.52 -22.33 5.81
C ALA A 27 2.81 -21.06 6.31
N ASP A 28 3.48 -19.91 6.27
CA ASP A 28 2.94 -18.65 6.77
C ASP A 28 1.94 -18.06 5.75
N LYS A 29 0.81 -17.56 6.24
CA LYS A 29 -0.19 -16.88 5.43
C LYS A 29 0.13 -15.40 5.34
N VAL A 30 0.21 -14.87 4.13
CA VAL A 30 0.42 -13.44 3.87
C VAL A 30 -0.87 -12.83 3.31
N TYR A 31 -1.51 -11.96 4.08
CA TYR A 31 -2.78 -11.33 3.73
C TYR A 31 -2.54 -10.03 2.95
N LYS A 32 -2.17 -10.14 1.67
CA LYS A 32 -1.76 -9.01 0.80
C LYS A 32 -2.81 -8.52 -0.18
N ASP A 33 -4.02 -9.08 -0.14
CA ASP A 33 -5.04 -8.81 -1.15
C ASP A 33 -5.95 -7.63 -0.74
N GLU A 34 -6.33 -7.57 0.54
CA GLU A 34 -7.22 -6.54 1.10
C GLU A 34 -6.88 -6.21 2.57
N CYS A 35 -7.45 -5.12 3.07
CA CYS A 35 -7.29 -4.72 4.46
C CYS A 35 -8.10 -5.62 5.42
N PHE A 36 -7.49 -5.95 6.56
CA PHE A 36 -8.14 -6.75 7.60
C PHE A 36 -9.44 -6.14 8.18
N TYR A 37 -9.57 -4.81 8.10
CA TYR A 37 -10.71 -4.08 8.68
C TYR A 37 -11.73 -3.60 7.63
N CYS A 38 -11.36 -3.57 6.34
CA CYS A 38 -12.22 -3.09 5.26
C CYS A 38 -11.76 -3.62 3.90
N PHE A 39 -12.55 -3.42 2.85
CA PHE A 39 -12.24 -3.90 1.49
C PHE A 39 -11.27 -2.99 0.70
N ASP A 40 -10.47 -2.16 1.37
CA ASP A 40 -9.42 -1.38 0.70
C ASP A 40 -8.30 -2.33 0.23
N THR A 41 -7.77 -2.07 -0.97
CA THR A 41 -6.75 -2.93 -1.61
C THR A 41 -5.48 -2.14 -1.93
N ALA A 42 -4.46 -2.81 -2.50
CA ALA A 42 -3.25 -2.15 -2.97
C ALA A 42 -3.49 -1.12 -4.09
N PHE A 43 -4.67 -1.10 -4.72
CA PHE A 43 -5.07 -0.09 -5.71
C PHE A 43 -5.66 1.17 -5.08
N SER A 44 -5.99 1.14 -3.78
CA SER A 44 -6.50 2.31 -3.06
C SER A 44 -5.40 3.40 -2.97
N PRO A 45 -5.75 4.71 -2.86
CA PRO A 45 -4.78 5.81 -2.88
C PRO A 45 -3.64 5.70 -1.85
N GLY A 46 -3.92 5.11 -0.69
CA GLY A 46 -2.94 4.88 0.37
C GLY A 46 -2.07 3.63 0.18
N GLY A 47 -2.41 2.74 -0.75
CA GLY A 47 -1.86 1.39 -0.83
C GLY A 47 -2.33 0.47 0.31
N LEU A 48 -1.69 -0.69 0.40
CA LEU A 48 -1.91 -1.67 1.46
C LEU A 48 -0.61 -1.85 2.26
N PHE A 49 -0.69 -1.64 3.58
CA PHE A 49 0.42 -1.78 4.51
C PHE A 49 0.42 -3.17 5.13
N ILE A 50 1.45 -3.96 4.83
CA ILE A 50 1.63 -5.29 5.38
C ILE A 50 2.55 -5.21 6.59
N SER A 51 2.08 -5.68 7.73
CA SER A 51 2.90 -5.81 8.94
C SER A 51 3.97 -6.88 8.74
N LEU A 52 5.24 -6.54 9.00
CA LEU A 52 6.36 -7.49 8.95
C LEU A 52 6.45 -8.41 10.17
N LEU A 53 5.49 -8.32 11.12
CA LEU A 53 5.42 -9.18 12.29
C LEU A 53 4.52 -10.41 12.03
N ASP A 54 3.32 -10.18 11.50
CA ASP A 54 2.25 -11.17 11.35
C ASP A 54 1.69 -11.26 9.92
N PHE A 55 2.27 -10.51 8.98
CA PHE A 55 1.90 -10.51 7.55
C PHE A 55 0.43 -10.16 7.26
N VAL A 56 -0.17 -9.34 8.14
CA VAL A 56 -1.53 -8.81 7.96
C VAL A 56 -1.52 -7.51 7.16
N GLY A 57 -2.38 -7.42 6.15
CA GLY A 57 -2.63 -6.21 5.36
C GLY A 57 -3.58 -5.23 6.05
N VAL A 58 -3.18 -3.96 6.12
CA VAL A 58 -3.94 -2.87 6.75
C VAL A 58 -3.91 -1.65 5.83
N CYS A 59 -5.04 -0.99 5.61
CA CYS A 59 -5.07 0.25 4.84
C CYS A 59 -4.61 1.44 5.69
N ALA A 60 -4.24 2.55 5.05
CA ALA A 60 -3.79 3.76 5.74
C ALA A 60 -4.75 4.22 6.86
N LYS A 61 -6.07 4.07 6.66
CA LYS A 61 -7.11 4.51 7.60
C LYS A 61 -7.09 3.74 8.92
N HIS A 62 -6.76 2.45 8.87
CA HIS A 62 -6.78 1.56 10.02
C HIS A 62 -5.39 1.30 10.60
N LEU A 63 -4.35 1.93 10.06
CA LEU A 63 -2.99 1.74 10.48
C LEU A 63 -2.79 2.22 11.93
N ASP A 64 -3.33 3.39 12.29
CA ASP A 64 -3.32 3.91 13.66
C ASP A 64 -3.98 2.95 14.66
N LEU A 65 -5.12 2.35 14.26
CA LEU A 65 -5.85 1.40 15.09
C LEU A 65 -5.05 0.12 15.29
N TYR A 66 -4.41 -0.38 14.24
CA TYR A 66 -3.57 -1.57 14.30
C TYR A 66 -2.35 -1.35 15.21
N VAL A 67 -1.62 -0.24 15.02
CA VAL A 67 -0.44 0.11 15.82
C VAL A 67 -0.81 0.25 17.30
N LYS A 68 -1.95 0.86 17.63
CA LYS A 68 -2.43 0.97 19.02
C LYS A 68 -2.68 -0.40 19.67
N LYS A 69 -3.07 -1.42 18.89
CA LYS A 69 -3.34 -2.78 19.39
C LYS A 69 -2.09 -3.63 19.50
N THR A 70 -1.21 -3.59 18.50
CA THR A 70 -0.06 -4.49 18.40
C THR A 70 1.25 -3.86 18.86
N SER A 71 1.27 -2.53 19.03
CA SER A 71 2.48 -1.71 19.28
C SER A 71 3.55 -1.84 18.19
N PHE A 72 3.24 -2.49 17.07
CA PHE A 72 4.16 -2.72 15.98
C PHE A 72 4.07 -1.60 14.94
N ARG A 73 5.22 -1.07 14.54
CA ARG A 73 5.31 0.17 13.74
C ARG A 73 5.92 0.02 12.36
N LEU A 74 6.43 -1.15 11.98
CA LEU A 74 7.14 -1.36 10.72
C LEU A 74 6.27 -2.08 9.69
N PHE A 75 6.07 -1.46 8.52
CA PHE A 75 5.15 -1.98 7.51
C PHE A 75 5.78 -1.95 6.12
N LEU A 76 5.42 -2.91 5.28
CA LEU A 76 5.67 -2.89 3.84
C LEU A 76 4.43 -2.36 3.13
N ASN A 77 4.53 -1.17 2.56
CA ASN A 77 3.48 -0.58 1.74
C ASN A 77 3.57 -1.07 0.29
N ILE A 78 2.49 -1.63 -0.20
CA ILE A 78 2.31 -2.08 -1.58
C ILE A 78 1.29 -1.16 -2.26
N LYS A 79 1.69 -0.54 -3.37
CA LYS A 79 0.82 0.26 -4.23
C LYS A 79 0.78 -0.37 -5.61
N LYS A 80 -0.42 -0.59 -6.14
CA LYS A 80 -0.64 -1.11 -7.49
C LYS A 80 -1.32 -0.06 -8.34
N SER A 81 -0.86 0.09 -9.57
CA SER A 81 -1.45 1.00 -10.55
C SER A 81 -1.65 0.28 -11.89
N LYS A 82 -2.75 0.61 -12.58
CA LYS A 82 -3.01 0.12 -13.93
C LYS A 82 -2.27 1.02 -14.91
N VAL A 83 -1.30 0.48 -15.62
CA VAL A 83 -0.56 1.19 -16.66
C VAL A 83 -1.38 1.06 -17.96
N VAL A 84 -1.93 2.17 -18.43
CA VAL A 84 -2.52 2.25 -19.77
C VAL A 84 -1.36 2.37 -20.75
N ILE A 85 -1.22 1.38 -21.62
CA ILE A 85 -0.27 1.47 -22.74
C ILE A 85 -0.99 2.25 -23.83
N GLU A 86 -0.46 3.41 -24.20
CA GLU A 86 -0.91 4.11 -25.40
C GLU A 86 -0.37 3.34 -26.62
N ASP A 87 -1.27 2.67 -27.35
CA ASP A 87 -0.92 2.05 -28.63
C ASP A 87 -0.56 3.16 -29.62
N SER A 88 0.73 3.26 -29.95
CA SER A 88 1.22 4.17 -30.98
C SER A 88 0.64 3.80 -32.35
N GLU A 89 0.09 4.81 -33.03
CA GLU A 89 -0.54 4.86 -34.36
C GLU A 89 0.27 4.07 -35.44
N GLU A 90 -0.26 3.21 -36.33
CA GLU A 90 -1.12 3.40 -37.54
C GLU A 90 -1.12 2.08 -38.41
N PRO A 91 -1.85 1.90 -39.55
CA PRO A 91 -3.03 2.58 -40.12
C PRO A 91 -4.19 1.61 -40.54
N LYS A 92 -5.24 2.20 -41.14
CA LYS A 92 -6.60 1.72 -41.43
C LYS A 92 -6.77 0.54 -42.42
N ASP A 93 -8.00 0.02 -42.39
CA ASP A 93 -8.73 -0.75 -43.42
C ASP A 93 -8.62 -2.28 -43.43
N LYS A 94 -9.36 -2.91 -42.51
CA LYS A 94 -10.09 -4.16 -42.83
C LYS A 94 -11.25 -4.38 -41.88
N ILE A 95 -12.42 -4.71 -42.43
CA ILE A 95 -13.70 -4.96 -41.74
C ILE A 95 -13.46 -5.78 -40.46
N GLN A 96 -13.68 -5.16 -39.30
CA GLN A 96 -13.45 -5.77 -38.01
C GLN A 96 -14.63 -6.65 -37.62
N ARG A 97 -14.42 -7.97 -37.60
CA ARG A 97 -15.18 -8.86 -36.72
C ARG A 97 -14.98 -8.34 -35.29
N LEU A 98 -16.04 -8.14 -34.52
CA LEU A 98 -15.92 -7.86 -33.09
C LEU A 98 -15.29 -9.09 -32.42
N CYS A 99 -13.97 -9.04 -32.24
CA CYS A 99 -13.24 -9.91 -31.35
C CYS A 99 -12.94 -9.10 -30.08
N ILE A 100 -13.21 -9.67 -28.91
CA ILE A 100 -12.71 -9.10 -27.65
C ILE A 100 -11.22 -9.45 -27.61
N SER A 101 -10.37 -8.55 -28.12
CA SER A 101 -8.94 -8.60 -27.84
C SER A 101 -8.76 -8.30 -26.35
N GLN A 102 -8.29 -9.29 -25.58
CA GLN A 102 -7.89 -9.05 -24.20
C GLN A 102 -6.69 -8.10 -24.24
N ALA A 103 -6.93 -6.82 -24.00
CA ALA A 103 -5.87 -5.88 -23.68
C ALA A 103 -5.26 -6.39 -22.36
N GLU A 104 -4.02 -6.85 -22.40
CA GLU A 104 -3.29 -7.24 -21.21
C GLU A 104 -3.03 -5.99 -20.37
N ASP A 105 -3.86 -5.77 -19.35
CA ASP A 105 -3.66 -4.70 -18.39
C ASP A 105 -2.32 -4.91 -17.65
N LYS A 106 -1.30 -4.12 -17.99
CA LYS A 106 -0.03 -4.13 -17.26
C LYS A 106 -0.24 -3.48 -15.89
N ILE A 107 -0.15 -4.27 -14.83
CA ILE A 107 -0.23 -3.79 -13.44
C ILE A 107 1.20 -3.49 -12.97
N SER A 108 1.49 -2.22 -12.67
CA SER A 108 2.73 -1.85 -11.97
C SER A 108 2.53 -2.03 -10.46
N SER A 109 3.57 -2.49 -9.77
CA SER A 109 3.56 -2.66 -8.31
C SER A 109 4.78 -1.97 -7.69
N ASP A 110 4.52 -0.97 -6.86
CA ASP A 110 5.52 -0.21 -6.12
C ASP A 110 5.56 -0.69 -4.66
N TYR A 111 6.76 -0.94 -4.17
CA TYR A 111 7.02 -1.43 -2.82
C TYR A 111 7.83 -0.41 -2.04
N SER A 112 7.37 -0.05 -0.85
CA SER A 112 8.07 0.90 0.03
C SER A 112 8.00 0.45 1.48
N LEU A 113 9.10 0.60 2.22
CA LEU A 113 9.14 0.30 3.65
C LEU A 113 8.73 1.56 4.43
N CYS A 114 7.83 1.42 5.40
CA CYS A 114 7.26 2.52 6.16
C CYS A 114 7.36 2.27 7.67
N LEU A 115 7.70 3.31 8.43
CA LEU A 115 7.65 3.32 9.89
C LEU A 115 6.54 4.27 10.34
N HIS A 116 5.59 3.78 11.12
CA HIS A 116 4.55 4.61 11.75
C HIS A 116 5.15 5.35 12.98
N PRO A 117 4.88 6.65 13.23
CA PRO A 117 3.92 7.56 12.56
C PRO A 117 4.50 8.28 11.34
N HIS A 118 5.79 8.09 11.05
CA HIS A 118 6.53 8.75 9.97
C HIS A 118 6.22 8.17 8.58
N ILE A 119 4.93 7.97 8.29
CA ILE A 119 4.43 7.69 6.95
C ILE A 119 4.64 8.99 6.16
N ASN A 120 5.86 9.21 5.68
CA ASN A 120 6.18 10.35 4.84
C ASN A 120 5.44 10.13 3.52
N ASN A 121 4.25 10.70 3.49
CA ASN A 121 3.41 10.80 2.34
C ASN A 121 4.05 11.83 1.40
N LEU A 122 4.88 11.36 0.47
CA LEU A 122 4.88 11.95 -0.87
C LEU A 122 3.66 11.45 -1.67
N THR A 123 2.50 11.33 -1.00
CA THR A 123 1.20 11.49 -1.66
C THR A 123 0.44 12.56 -0.92
N SER A 124 0.10 13.62 -1.65
CA SER A 124 -0.57 14.83 -1.21
C SER A 124 -2.05 14.60 -0.86
N CYS A 125 -2.33 13.70 0.08
CA CYS A 125 -3.65 13.58 0.68
C CYS A 125 -3.59 14.20 2.07
N ASN A 126 -3.94 15.49 2.15
CA ASN A 126 -4.21 16.17 3.42
C ASN A 126 -5.37 15.46 4.12
N TRP A 127 -5.06 14.77 5.22
CA TRP A 127 -6.01 13.95 5.98
C TRP A 127 -6.89 14.76 6.95
N THR A 128 -6.84 16.09 6.90
CA THR A 128 -7.59 16.98 7.81
C THR A 128 -9.00 17.34 7.32
N GLU A 129 -9.47 16.83 6.18
CA GLU A 129 -10.80 17.18 5.63
C GLU A 129 -11.89 16.11 5.79
N LEU A 130 -11.60 14.93 6.38
CA LEU A 130 -12.57 13.85 6.50
C LEU A 130 -13.13 13.62 7.92
N THR A 131 -12.92 14.54 8.86
CA THR A 131 -13.54 14.45 10.20
C THR A 131 -14.71 15.42 10.43
N ASN A 132 -15.20 16.12 9.39
CA ASN A 132 -16.39 16.98 9.50
C ASN A 132 -17.63 16.40 8.81
N ILE A 133 -17.98 15.16 9.16
CA ILE A 133 -19.38 14.72 9.07
C ILE A 133 -19.81 14.37 10.49
N GLY A 134 -19.97 15.42 11.30
CA GLY A 134 -20.87 15.36 12.44
C GLY A 134 -22.31 15.29 11.94
N PRO A 135 -23.23 14.70 12.71
CA PRO A 135 -24.63 14.66 12.34
C PRO A 135 -25.16 16.10 12.36
N ASN A 136 -25.69 16.58 11.23
CA ASN A 136 -26.60 17.71 11.24
C ASN A 136 -27.97 17.19 11.71
N ASP A 137 -28.58 17.97 12.58
CA ASP A 137 -29.86 17.79 13.28
C ASP A 137 -31.02 17.23 12.44
#